data_AF-A0A7C9FQX8-F1
#
_entry.id   AF-A0A7C9FQX8-F1
#
_cell.length_a   1.000
_cell.length_b   1.000
_cell.length_c   1.000
_cell.angle_alpha   90.00
_cell.angle_beta   90.00
_cell.angle_gamma   90.00
#
_symmetry.space_group_name_H-M   'P 1'
#
loop_
_entity.id
_entity.type
_entity.pdbx_description
1 polymer ?
#
loop_
_entity_poly.entity_id
_entity_poly.type
_entity_poly.pdbx_seq_one_letter_code
_entity_poly.pdbx_strand_id
1 'polypeptide(L)'
;SPKFNQEVKSAEFDEESGAWRVKTGEFEYVSKWVIVATGENAEPLIPEIQGIEKFQGKLVHTSLYKSGAEFRNQRVLVVGCGNSGMEVCLDLCRFNAHPHMVVRNSVHVLPREMFGLSTFGVAMALLKWFPLRLVDKFLLLVANLILGNTDRLGLRRPKTGPIELKNATGKTPVLDVGALSLIKSGKIKVMEGVKEITRKGAKFLDGQEKEFDSIILATGYKSNVPFWLKNCEFFSDDGMPKTPFPNGWKGGKGLYAVGFTRRGILGTASDAIKVAKDIADGQWRRTSS
;
A
#
# COMPACT_ATOMS: atom_id res chain seq x y z
N SER A 1 2.70 16.90 -24.67
CA SER A 1 2.67 17.43 -23.28
C SER A 1 1.63 16.70 -22.45
N PRO A 2 1.84 16.45 -21.15
CA PRO A 2 0.85 15.83 -20.28
C PRO A 2 -0.41 16.70 -20.14
N LYS A 3 -1.57 16.07 -19.98
CA LYS A 3 -2.85 16.74 -19.73
C LYS A 3 -3.25 16.49 -18.27
N PHE A 4 -3.36 17.56 -17.48
CA PHE A 4 -3.77 17.51 -16.09
C PHE A 4 -5.27 17.76 -15.94
N ASN A 5 -5.83 17.44 -14.78
CA ASN A 5 -7.27 17.60 -14.47
C ASN A 5 -8.20 16.89 -15.47
N GLN A 6 -7.74 15.79 -16.06
CA GLN A 6 -8.52 14.94 -16.94
C GLN A 6 -8.51 13.52 -16.40
N GLU A 7 -9.53 13.20 -15.61
CA GLU A 7 -9.75 11.86 -15.10
C GLU A 7 -10.23 10.94 -16.23
N VAL A 8 -9.59 9.79 -16.36
CA VAL A 8 -10.06 8.71 -17.25
C VAL A 8 -11.26 8.04 -16.60
N LYS A 9 -12.44 8.16 -17.21
CA LYS A 9 -13.69 7.55 -16.74
C LYS A 9 -13.88 6.15 -17.30
N SER A 10 -13.47 5.94 -18.55
CA SER A 10 -13.48 4.61 -19.16
C SER A 10 -12.41 4.46 -20.24
N ALA A 11 -11.88 3.26 -20.39
CA ALA A 11 -11.04 2.88 -21.52
C ALA A 11 -11.50 1.51 -22.05
N GLU A 12 -11.74 1.41 -23.35
CA GLU A 12 -12.19 0.19 -24.01
C GLU A 12 -11.52 0.05 -25.38
N PHE A 13 -11.24 -1.19 -25.78
CA PHE A 13 -10.75 -1.46 -27.12
C PHE A 13 -11.92 -1.62 -28.09
N ASP A 14 -11.94 -0.80 -29.12
CA ASP A 14 -12.92 -0.86 -30.21
C ASP A 14 -12.39 -1.79 -31.31
N GLU A 15 -13.00 -2.97 -31.44
CA GLU A 15 -12.60 -4.00 -32.39
C GLU A 15 -12.78 -3.56 -33.86
N GLU A 16 -13.75 -2.68 -34.14
CA GLU A 16 -14.00 -2.22 -35.50
C GLU A 16 -12.90 -1.28 -35.97
N SER A 17 -12.45 -0.38 -35.10
CA SER A 17 -11.37 0.57 -35.41
C SER A 17 -9.97 0.03 -35.13
N GLY A 18 -9.85 -1.08 -34.39
CA GLY A 18 -8.57 -1.63 -33.96
C GLY A 18 -7.80 -0.70 -33.02
N ALA A 19 -8.50 0.14 -32.26
CA ALA A 19 -7.91 1.16 -31.40
C ALA A 19 -8.63 1.26 -30.05
N TRP A 20 -7.91 1.76 -29.04
CA TRP A 20 -8.48 2.12 -27.75
C TRP A 20 -9.22 3.44 -27.83
N ARG A 21 -10.41 3.47 -27.23
CA ARG A 21 -11.18 4.69 -26.92
C ARG A 21 -11.09 4.96 -25.42
N VAL A 22 -10.51 6.09 -25.07
CA VAL A 22 -10.31 6.53 -23.68
C VAL A 22 -11.16 7.77 -23.46
N LYS A 23 -12.21 7.64 -22.63
CA LYS A 23 -13.14 8.72 -22.31
C LYS A 23 -12.73 9.38 -21.00
N THR A 24 -12.71 10.70 -21.03
CA THR A 24 -12.57 11.55 -19.85
C THR A 24 -13.90 12.26 -19.58
N GLY A 25 -13.93 13.25 -18.68
CA GLY A 25 -15.11 14.08 -18.46
C GLY A 25 -15.53 14.90 -19.69
N GLU A 26 -14.57 15.35 -20.49
CA GLU A 26 -14.80 16.33 -21.57
C GLU A 26 -14.33 15.84 -22.95
N PHE A 27 -13.36 14.93 -22.98
CA PHE A 27 -12.70 14.50 -24.21
C PHE A 27 -12.74 12.98 -24.37
N GLU A 28 -12.76 12.54 -25.63
CA GLU A 28 -12.46 11.17 -26.02
C GLU A 28 -11.11 11.16 -26.77
N TYR A 29 -10.23 10.26 -26.36
CA TYR A 29 -8.95 10.01 -26.99
C TYR A 29 -8.97 8.67 -27.69
N VAL A 30 -8.42 8.63 -28.91
CA VAL A 30 -8.26 7.39 -29.68
C VAL A 30 -6.76 7.09 -29.81
N SER A 31 -6.35 5.87 -29.47
CA SER A 31 -4.93 5.47 -29.50
C SER A 31 -4.77 3.99 -29.82
N LYS A 32 -3.69 3.63 -30.52
CA LYS A 32 -3.30 2.22 -30.72
C LYS A 32 -2.82 1.55 -29.42
N TRP A 33 -2.30 2.34 -28.50
CA TRP A 33 -1.72 1.86 -27.25
C TRP A 33 -2.33 2.54 -26.04
N VAL A 34 -2.51 1.77 -24.97
CA VAL A 34 -2.89 2.26 -23.64
C VAL A 34 -1.89 1.72 -22.63
N ILE A 35 -1.29 2.60 -21.86
CA ILE A 35 -0.37 2.25 -20.77
C ILE A 35 -1.07 2.58 -19.46
N VAL A 36 -1.42 1.55 -18.70
CA VAL A 36 -2.00 1.68 -17.37
C VAL A 36 -0.86 1.98 -16.39
N ALA A 37 -0.82 3.20 -15.88
CA ALA A 37 0.19 3.68 -14.95
C ALA A 37 -0.41 4.30 -13.66
N THR A 38 -1.62 3.87 -13.28
CA THR A 38 -2.35 4.37 -12.10
C THR A 38 -1.85 3.78 -10.77
N GLY A 39 -1.05 2.72 -10.83
CA GLY A 39 -0.46 2.05 -9.67
C GLY A 39 -1.46 1.21 -8.87
N GLU A 40 -0.93 0.49 -7.87
CA GLU A 40 -1.69 -0.46 -7.05
C GLU A 40 -2.44 0.18 -5.86
N ASN A 41 -2.10 1.42 -5.50
CA ASN A 41 -2.62 2.12 -4.31
C ASN A 41 -3.41 3.38 -4.71
N ALA A 42 -4.52 3.20 -5.42
CA ALA A 42 -5.32 4.31 -5.95
C ALA A 42 -6.46 4.71 -5.00
N GLU A 43 -7.28 3.75 -4.59
CA GLU A 43 -8.51 4.01 -3.83
C GLU A 43 -8.36 3.57 -2.38
N PRO A 44 -8.86 4.35 -1.40
CA PRO A 44 -8.93 3.95 0.00
C PRO A 44 -9.62 2.60 0.17
N LEU A 45 -9.01 1.68 0.91
CA LEU A 45 -9.66 0.42 1.29
C LEU A 45 -10.42 0.63 2.61
N ILE A 46 -11.72 0.88 2.51
CA ILE A 46 -12.60 0.95 3.69
C ILE A 46 -13.12 -0.46 3.98
N PRO A 47 -12.70 -1.10 5.09
CA PRO A 47 -13.20 -2.43 5.43
C PRO A 47 -14.64 -2.37 5.92
N GLU A 48 -15.39 -3.43 5.69
CA GLU A 48 -16.66 -3.67 6.37
C GLU A 48 -16.36 -4.02 7.83
N ILE A 49 -16.72 -3.12 8.75
CA ILE A 49 -16.64 -3.34 10.20
C ILE A 49 -18.04 -3.17 10.77
N GLN A 50 -18.51 -4.17 11.51
CA GLN A 50 -19.83 -4.13 12.13
C GLN A 50 -20.00 -2.86 12.98
N GLY A 51 -21.07 -2.11 12.73
CA GLY A 51 -21.44 -0.94 13.52
C GLY A 51 -20.66 0.33 13.21
N ILE A 52 -19.80 0.33 12.17
CA ILE A 52 -18.99 1.50 11.79
C ILE A 52 -19.86 2.72 11.46
N GLU A 53 -21.04 2.49 10.89
CA GLU A 53 -22.05 3.49 10.56
C GLU A 53 -22.71 4.13 11.79
N LYS A 54 -22.59 3.51 12.96
CA LYS A 54 -23.19 3.99 14.22
C LYS A 54 -22.26 4.95 14.96
N PHE A 55 -20.98 5.01 14.60
CA PHE A 55 -20.00 5.84 15.28
C PHE A 55 -20.35 7.31 15.15
N GLN A 56 -20.46 8.01 16.28
CA GLN A 56 -20.83 9.43 16.30
C GLN A 56 -19.60 10.37 16.27
N GLY A 57 -18.41 9.82 16.50
CA GLY A 57 -17.16 10.56 16.41
C GLY A 57 -16.66 10.70 14.97
N LYS A 58 -15.45 11.25 14.82
CA LYS A 58 -14.86 11.46 13.49
C LYS A 58 -14.29 10.17 12.93
N LEU A 59 -14.76 9.73 11.76
CA LEU A 59 -14.20 8.62 11.00
C LEU A 59 -13.46 9.13 9.76
N VAL A 60 -12.20 8.76 9.58
CA VAL A 60 -11.39 9.22 8.44
C VAL A 60 -10.42 8.14 7.97
N HIS A 61 -10.19 8.04 6.66
CA HIS A 61 -9.11 7.20 6.13
C HIS A 61 -7.80 7.99 6.06
N THR A 62 -6.67 7.30 6.17
CA THR A 62 -5.32 7.93 6.08
C THR A 62 -5.09 8.75 4.80
N SER A 63 -5.83 8.49 3.72
CA SER A 63 -5.81 9.29 2.48
C SER A 63 -6.29 10.73 2.67
N LEU A 64 -7.11 10.99 3.69
CA LEU A 64 -7.62 12.32 4.03
C LEU A 64 -6.95 12.90 5.28
N TYR A 65 -6.03 12.15 5.90
CA TYR A 65 -5.27 12.62 7.06
C TYR A 65 -4.20 13.62 6.62
N LYS A 66 -4.16 14.78 7.29
CA LYS A 66 -3.16 15.84 7.02
C LYS A 66 -2.19 16.04 8.16
N SER A 67 -2.69 16.03 9.40
CA SER A 67 -1.88 16.27 10.60
C SER A 67 -2.64 15.82 11.86
N GLY A 68 -1.88 15.43 12.88
CA GLY A 68 -2.37 15.13 14.22
C GLY A 68 -2.93 16.35 14.96
N ALA A 69 -2.68 17.57 14.47
CA ALA A 69 -3.17 18.81 15.08
C ALA A 69 -4.70 18.83 15.24
N GLU A 70 -5.43 18.25 14.27
CA GLU A 70 -6.89 18.15 14.29
C GLU A 70 -7.42 17.21 15.38
N PHE A 71 -6.58 16.32 15.88
CA PHE A 71 -6.91 15.29 16.87
C PHE A 71 -6.32 15.61 18.25
N ARG A 72 -5.88 16.85 18.47
CA ARG A 72 -5.22 17.27 19.71
C ARG A 72 -6.06 16.89 20.94
N ASN A 73 -5.41 16.27 21.93
CA ASN A 73 -6.00 15.78 23.17
C ASN A 73 -7.08 14.68 23.03
N GLN A 74 -7.36 14.19 21.82
CA GLN A 74 -8.37 13.15 21.60
C GLN A 74 -7.83 11.74 21.86
N ARG A 75 -8.71 10.82 22.21
CA ARG A 75 -8.50 9.37 22.13
C ARG A 75 -8.79 8.92 20.70
N VAL A 76 -7.76 8.48 20.00
CA VAL A 76 -7.85 8.13 18.58
C VAL A 76 -7.61 6.65 18.39
N LEU A 77 -8.55 5.94 17.77
CA LEU A 77 -8.35 4.55 17.35
C LEU A 77 -7.77 4.54 15.94
N VAL A 78 -6.56 4.03 15.77
CA VAL A 78 -5.93 3.84 14.47
C VAL A 78 -6.07 2.39 14.06
N VAL A 79 -6.90 2.12 13.05
CA VAL A 79 -7.17 0.77 12.55
C VAL A 79 -6.12 0.38 11.51
N GLY A 80 -5.12 -0.40 11.93
CA GLY A 80 -4.04 -0.87 11.06
C GLY A 80 -2.66 -0.46 11.56
N CYS A 81 -1.68 -1.36 11.37
CA CYS A 81 -0.30 -1.22 11.86
C CYS A 81 0.74 -1.26 10.73
N GLY A 82 0.35 -0.88 9.50
CA GLY A 82 1.30 -0.66 8.41
C GLY A 82 2.10 0.63 8.60
N ASN A 83 2.94 0.99 7.62
CA ASN A 83 3.76 2.21 7.66
C ASN A 83 2.92 3.46 7.98
N SER A 84 1.82 3.68 7.25
CA SER A 84 0.92 4.82 7.50
C SER A 84 0.30 4.80 8.89
N GLY A 85 -0.08 3.63 9.42
CA GLY A 85 -0.64 3.52 10.77
C GLY A 85 0.36 3.93 11.85
N MET A 86 1.60 3.44 11.74
CA MET A 86 2.67 3.78 12.70
C MET A 86 3.07 5.26 12.62
N GLU A 87 3.19 5.83 11.41
CA GLU A 87 3.51 7.24 11.21
C GLU A 87 2.40 8.17 11.72
N VAL A 88 1.13 7.82 11.46
CA VAL A 88 -0.02 8.57 12.01
C VAL A 88 -0.02 8.52 13.53
N CYS A 89 0.24 7.37 14.15
CA CYS A 89 0.33 7.30 15.62
C CYS A 89 1.45 8.18 16.17
N LEU A 90 2.62 8.19 15.51
CA LEU A 90 3.73 9.06 15.88
C LEU A 90 3.35 10.54 15.79
N ASP A 91 2.71 10.95 14.69
CA ASP A 91 2.28 12.34 14.50
C ASP A 91 1.18 12.75 15.49
N LEU A 92 0.20 11.89 15.74
CA LEU A 92 -0.81 12.07 16.79
C LEU A 92 -0.18 12.34 18.16
N CYS A 93 0.83 11.57 18.55
CA CYS A 93 1.54 11.81 19.81
C CYS A 93 2.25 13.17 19.85
N ARG A 94 2.78 13.68 18.72
CA ARG A 94 3.40 15.02 18.66
C ARG A 94 2.41 16.15 18.95
N PHE A 95 1.13 15.91 18.68
CA PHE A 95 0.04 16.84 18.96
C PHE A 95 -0.77 16.49 20.21
N ASN A 96 -0.18 15.75 21.16
CA ASN A 96 -0.81 15.36 22.43
C ASN A 96 -2.12 14.57 22.28
N ALA A 97 -2.33 13.90 21.15
CA ALA A 97 -3.39 12.91 21.03
C ALA A 97 -2.96 11.58 21.67
N HIS A 98 -3.95 10.73 21.96
CA HIS A 98 -3.79 9.45 22.67
C HIS A 98 -4.13 8.27 21.74
N PRO A 99 -3.21 7.88 20.84
CA PRO A 99 -3.47 6.83 19.86
C PRO A 99 -3.54 5.44 20.48
N HIS A 100 -4.53 4.68 20.03
CA HIS A 100 -4.67 3.24 20.24
C HIS A 100 -4.59 2.56 18.87
N MET A 101 -3.56 1.76 18.62
CA MET A 101 -3.29 1.15 17.33
C MET A 101 -3.77 -0.29 17.30
N VAL A 102 -4.66 -0.62 16.36
CA VAL A 102 -5.18 -1.97 16.15
C VAL A 102 -4.18 -2.79 15.34
N VAL A 103 -3.77 -3.92 15.89
CA VAL A 103 -2.87 -4.89 15.26
C VAL A 103 -3.63 -6.20 15.10
N ARG A 104 -4.28 -6.40 13.95
CA ARG A 104 -5.03 -7.64 13.67
C ARG A 104 -4.15 -8.79 13.18
N ASN A 105 -3.15 -8.45 12.35
CA ASN A 105 -2.29 -9.42 11.69
C ASN A 105 -0.85 -9.20 12.12
N SER A 106 -0.01 -10.20 11.86
CA SER A 106 1.43 -10.07 12.06
C SER A 106 2.05 -9.01 11.14
N VAL A 107 3.05 -8.30 11.65
CA VAL A 107 3.78 -7.24 10.94
C VAL A 107 5.28 -7.34 11.23
N HIS A 108 6.09 -7.17 10.19
CA HIS A 108 7.53 -6.97 10.37
C HIS A 108 7.79 -5.50 10.63
N VAL A 109 8.47 -5.20 11.75
CA VAL A 109 9.02 -3.88 12.04
C VAL A 109 10.53 -3.98 11.94
N LEU A 110 11.11 -3.18 11.05
CA LEU A 110 12.55 -3.06 10.82
C LEU A 110 12.98 -1.63 11.13
N PRO A 111 14.23 -1.39 11.55
CA PRO A 111 14.74 -0.03 11.66
C PRO A 111 14.76 0.61 10.26
N ARG A 112 14.60 1.93 10.17
CA ARG A 112 14.75 2.64 8.88
C ARG A 112 16.17 2.50 8.31
N GLU A 113 17.17 2.50 9.18
CA GLU A 113 18.59 2.42 8.83
C GLU A 113 19.31 1.31 9.60
N MET A 114 20.28 0.68 8.94
CA MET A 114 21.21 -0.31 9.48
C MET A 114 22.62 0.09 9.07
N PHE A 115 23.53 0.24 10.04
CA PHE A 115 24.94 0.61 9.78
C PHE A 115 25.10 1.94 8.99
N GLY A 116 24.22 2.91 9.20
CA GLY A 116 24.23 4.20 8.48
C GLY A 116 23.70 4.15 7.04
N LEU A 117 23.16 3.01 6.61
CA LEU A 117 22.53 2.82 5.30
C LEU A 117 21.06 2.48 5.46
N SER A 118 20.24 2.78 4.46
CA SER A 118 18.83 2.34 4.49
C SER A 118 18.72 0.82 4.57
N THR A 119 17.78 0.31 5.35
CA THR A 119 17.56 -1.14 5.52
C THR A 119 17.32 -1.85 4.19
N PHE A 120 16.55 -1.23 3.27
CA PHE A 120 16.36 -1.78 1.93
C PHE A 120 17.60 -1.67 1.05
N GLY A 121 18.42 -0.63 1.21
CA GLY A 121 19.72 -0.54 0.52
C GLY A 121 20.63 -1.69 0.91
N VAL A 122 20.73 -1.99 2.22
CA VAL A 122 21.47 -3.15 2.74
C VAL A 122 20.89 -4.45 2.19
N ALA A 123 19.56 -4.63 2.27
CA ALA A 123 18.90 -5.83 1.75
C ALA A 123 19.19 -6.05 0.25
N MET A 124 19.07 -5.00 -0.56
CA MET A 124 19.30 -5.07 -2.01
C MET A 124 20.77 -5.34 -2.35
N ALA A 125 21.72 -4.83 -1.58
CA ALA A 125 23.13 -5.15 -1.74
C ALA A 125 23.39 -6.63 -1.44
N LEU A 126 22.87 -7.15 -0.33
CA LEU A 126 23.03 -8.55 0.06
C LEU A 126 22.36 -9.53 -0.90
N LEU A 127 21.19 -9.19 -1.46
CA LEU A 127 20.49 -10.02 -2.45
C LEU A 127 21.28 -10.23 -3.75
N LYS A 128 22.34 -9.44 -4.02
CA LYS A 128 23.23 -9.68 -5.16
C LYS A 128 24.13 -10.90 -4.95
N TRP A 129 24.41 -11.26 -3.69
CA TRP A 129 25.42 -12.26 -3.34
C TRP A 129 24.86 -13.42 -2.50
N PHE A 130 23.71 -13.24 -1.85
CA PHE A 130 23.13 -14.19 -0.93
C PHE A 130 21.70 -14.57 -1.31
N PRO A 131 21.27 -15.82 -1.02
CA PRO A 131 19.90 -16.26 -1.24
C PRO A 131 18.94 -15.51 -0.31
N LEU A 132 17.71 -15.28 -0.80
CA LEU A 132 16.69 -14.47 -0.15
C LEU A 132 16.47 -14.83 1.32
N ARG A 133 16.37 -16.12 1.64
CA ARG A 133 16.15 -16.60 3.03
C ARG A 133 17.28 -16.20 3.99
N LEU A 134 18.52 -16.16 3.50
CA LEU A 134 19.67 -15.75 4.33
C LEU A 134 19.62 -14.25 4.60
N VAL A 135 19.29 -13.44 3.58
CA VAL A 135 19.10 -12.00 3.73
C VAL A 135 17.98 -11.71 4.73
N ASP A 136 16.83 -12.38 4.61
CA ASP A 136 15.72 -12.20 5.55
C ASP A 136 16.08 -12.56 6.99
N LYS A 137 16.80 -13.68 7.21
CA LYS A 137 17.30 -14.05 8.54
C LYS A 137 18.25 -12.99 9.10
N PHE A 138 19.15 -12.47 8.27
CA PHE A 138 20.07 -11.40 8.66
C PHE A 138 19.32 -10.13 9.06
N LEU A 139 18.35 -9.68 8.25
CA LEU A 139 17.54 -8.49 8.56
C LEU A 139 16.79 -8.66 9.89
N LEU A 140 16.24 -9.85 10.14
CA LEU A 140 15.50 -10.12 11.38
C LEU A 140 16.41 -10.19 12.61
N LEU A 141 17.64 -10.70 12.46
CA LEU A 141 18.66 -10.71 13.51
C LEU A 141 19.04 -9.27 13.88
N VAL A 142 19.42 -8.45 12.88
CA VAL A 142 19.78 -7.05 13.09
C VAL A 142 18.60 -6.26 13.67
N ALA A 143 17.38 -6.48 13.18
CA ALA A 143 16.19 -5.86 13.73
C ALA A 143 15.94 -6.27 15.19
N ASN A 144 16.19 -7.52 15.57
CA ASN A 144 16.06 -7.95 16.97
C ASN A 144 17.14 -7.32 17.88
N LEU A 145 18.36 -7.11 17.37
CA LEU A 145 19.42 -6.43 18.12
C LEU A 145 19.11 -4.95 18.34
N ILE A 146 18.59 -4.26 17.32
CA ILE A 146 18.32 -2.81 17.38
C ILE A 146 16.99 -2.52 18.08
N LEU A 147 15.93 -3.24 17.73
CA LEU A 147 14.56 -2.95 18.17
C LEU A 147 14.12 -3.82 19.36
N GLY A 148 14.79 -4.94 19.62
CA GLY A 148 14.38 -5.94 20.60
C GLY A 148 13.22 -6.82 20.12
N ASN A 149 12.68 -7.60 21.06
CA ASN A 149 11.55 -8.49 20.80
C ASN A 149 10.22 -7.70 20.76
N THR A 150 9.66 -7.57 19.56
CA THR A 150 8.41 -6.83 19.30
C THR A 150 7.15 -7.60 19.70
N ASP A 151 7.25 -8.91 19.91
CA ASP A 151 6.11 -9.77 20.27
C ASP A 151 5.53 -9.39 21.64
N ARG A 152 6.42 -9.00 22.58
CA ARG A 152 6.04 -8.47 23.90
C ARG A 152 5.26 -7.16 23.85
N LEU A 153 5.26 -6.48 22.70
CA LEU A 153 4.56 -5.23 22.46
C LEU A 153 3.24 -5.44 21.68
N GLY A 154 2.83 -6.69 21.45
CA GLY A 154 1.68 -7.04 20.61
C GLY A 154 1.98 -6.97 19.10
N LEU A 155 3.21 -6.70 18.70
CA LEU A 155 3.65 -6.63 17.30
C LEU A 155 4.30 -7.96 16.90
N ARG A 156 3.43 -8.95 16.65
CA ARG A 156 3.85 -10.31 16.28
C ARG A 156 4.45 -10.32 14.87
N ARG A 157 5.61 -10.97 14.69
CA ARG A 157 6.26 -11.08 13.38
C ARG A 157 5.65 -12.22 12.54
N PRO A 158 5.46 -12.01 11.22
CA PRO A 158 5.08 -13.09 10.30
C PRO A 158 6.14 -14.21 10.25
N LYS A 159 5.72 -15.44 9.93
CA LYS A 159 6.64 -16.58 9.73
C LYS A 159 7.50 -16.41 8.47
N THR A 160 6.91 -15.84 7.42
CA THR A 160 7.57 -15.50 6.16
C THR A 160 8.52 -14.32 6.38
N GLY A 161 9.70 -14.32 5.75
CA GLY A 161 10.68 -13.25 5.92
C GLY A 161 10.23 -11.89 5.33
N PRO A 162 10.84 -10.77 5.75
CA PRO A 162 10.39 -9.43 5.36
C PRO A 162 10.43 -9.16 3.85
N ILE A 163 11.50 -9.55 3.16
CA ILE A 163 11.62 -9.38 1.71
C ILE A 163 10.76 -10.41 0.98
N GLU A 164 10.71 -11.65 1.46
CA GLU A 164 9.84 -12.68 0.92
C GLU A 164 8.37 -12.23 0.93
N LEU A 165 7.90 -11.73 2.07
CA LEU A 165 6.54 -11.22 2.25
C LEU A 165 6.24 -10.05 1.31
N LYS A 166 7.19 -9.10 1.19
CA LYS A 166 7.06 -7.98 0.26
C LYS A 166 6.92 -8.47 -1.18
N ASN A 167 7.76 -9.41 -1.61
CA ASN A 167 7.71 -9.92 -2.98
C ASN A 167 6.43 -10.71 -3.28
N ALA A 168 5.93 -11.48 -2.32
CA ALA A 168 4.73 -12.29 -2.49
C ALA A 168 3.44 -11.44 -2.43
N THR A 169 3.37 -10.48 -1.50
CA THR A 169 2.11 -9.79 -1.16
C THR A 169 2.09 -8.30 -1.44
N GLY A 170 3.25 -7.69 -1.73
CA GLY A 170 3.41 -6.24 -1.82
C GLY A 170 3.48 -5.54 -0.47
N LYS A 171 3.21 -6.25 0.64
CA LYS A 171 3.26 -5.69 1.99
C LYS A 171 4.69 -5.40 2.39
N THR A 172 5.04 -4.13 2.38
CA THR A 172 6.35 -3.67 2.80
C THR A 172 6.42 -3.71 4.34
N PRO A 173 7.48 -4.30 4.92
CA PRO A 173 7.78 -4.18 6.35
C PRO A 173 7.69 -2.72 6.81
N VAL A 174 7.25 -2.51 8.05
CA VAL A 174 7.25 -1.17 8.62
C VAL A 174 8.68 -0.75 8.93
N LEU A 175 9.07 0.42 8.43
CA LEU A 175 10.33 1.04 8.79
C LEU A 175 10.08 1.98 9.97
N ASP A 176 10.48 1.55 11.16
CA ASP A 176 10.28 2.36 12.36
C ASP A 176 11.10 3.64 12.32
N VAL A 177 10.44 4.75 12.62
CA VAL A 177 11.00 6.10 12.71
C VAL A 177 10.75 6.73 14.09
N GLY A 178 10.41 5.92 15.10
CA GLY A 178 10.21 6.35 16.49
C GLY A 178 8.87 5.93 17.10
N ALA A 179 7.95 5.40 16.31
CA ALA A 179 6.67 4.90 16.81
C ALA A 179 6.86 3.72 17.79
N LEU A 180 7.83 2.84 17.53
CA LEU A 180 8.12 1.71 18.42
C LEU A 180 8.57 2.16 19.81
N SER A 181 9.34 3.25 19.91
CA SER A 181 9.73 3.83 21.20
C SER A 181 8.52 4.30 22.01
N LEU A 182 7.55 4.94 21.34
CA LEU A 182 6.31 5.40 21.97
C LEU A 182 5.37 4.24 22.34
N ILE A 183 5.41 3.14 21.61
CA ILE A 183 4.73 1.89 22.01
C ILE A 183 5.38 1.33 23.27
N LYS A 184 6.73 1.25 23.31
CA LYS A 184 7.46 0.77 24.50
C LYS A 184 7.18 1.62 25.75
N SER A 185 7.03 2.94 25.58
CA SER A 185 6.69 3.85 26.68
C SER A 185 5.20 3.90 27.02
N GLY A 186 4.34 3.16 26.31
CA GLY A 186 2.89 3.14 26.52
C GLY A 186 2.13 4.38 26.03
N LYS A 187 2.79 5.29 25.30
CA LYS A 187 2.15 6.47 24.70
C LYS A 187 1.27 6.10 23.50
N ILE A 188 1.65 5.06 22.77
CA ILE A 188 0.81 4.39 21.78
C ILE A 188 0.38 3.05 22.39
N LYS A 189 -0.92 2.83 22.54
CA LYS A 189 -1.46 1.56 23.08
C LYS A 189 -1.77 0.59 21.95
N VAL A 190 -1.24 -0.61 22.00
CA VAL A 190 -1.56 -1.66 21.02
C VAL A 190 -2.83 -2.38 21.44
N MET A 191 -3.75 -2.54 20.50
CA MET A 191 -5.06 -3.16 20.67
C MET A 191 -5.20 -4.37 19.75
N GLU A 192 -5.95 -5.38 20.21
CA GLU A 192 -6.39 -6.51 19.38
C GLU A 192 -7.35 -6.07 18.26
N GLY A 193 -7.71 -7.01 17.38
CA GLY A 193 -8.67 -6.74 16.30
C GLY A 193 -9.99 -6.14 16.81
N VAL A 194 -10.58 -5.23 16.03
CA VAL A 194 -11.91 -4.68 16.30
C VAL A 194 -12.97 -5.73 15.97
N LYS A 195 -13.85 -6.01 16.92
CA LYS A 195 -15.02 -6.89 16.74
C LYS A 195 -16.23 -6.10 16.21
N GLU A 196 -16.51 -4.97 16.83
CA GLU A 196 -17.64 -4.10 16.52
C GLU A 196 -17.29 -2.64 16.88
N ILE A 197 -17.68 -1.70 16.04
CA ILE A 197 -17.69 -0.27 16.36
C ILE A 197 -19.01 0.07 17.05
N THR A 198 -18.92 0.74 18.19
CA THR A 198 -20.07 1.19 18.98
C THR A 198 -20.32 2.68 18.70
N ARG A 199 -21.42 3.22 19.23
CA ARG A 199 -21.75 4.65 19.05
C ARG A 199 -20.64 5.60 19.51
N LYS A 200 -19.88 5.21 20.54
CA LYS A 200 -18.84 6.04 21.19
C LYS A 200 -17.43 5.45 21.08
N GLY A 201 -17.23 4.33 20.40
CA GLY A 201 -15.93 3.66 20.42
C GLY A 201 -15.91 2.29 19.74
N ALA A 202 -15.23 1.32 20.34
CA ALA A 202 -15.05 0.00 19.76
C ALA A 202 -14.97 -1.11 20.83
N LYS A 203 -15.53 -2.27 20.47
CA LYS A 203 -15.32 -3.56 21.15
C LYS A 203 -14.24 -4.34 20.42
N PHE A 204 -13.34 -4.94 21.17
CA PHE A 204 -12.19 -5.67 20.66
C PHE A 204 -12.38 -7.18 20.81
N LEU A 205 -11.58 -7.96 20.08
CA LEU A 205 -11.65 -9.44 20.10
C LEU A 205 -11.27 -10.05 21.45
N ASP A 206 -10.52 -9.32 22.28
CA ASP A 206 -10.17 -9.71 23.64
C ASP A 206 -11.28 -9.40 24.67
N GLY A 207 -12.42 -8.87 24.22
CA GLY A 207 -13.56 -8.51 25.06
C GLY A 207 -13.49 -7.11 25.68
N GLN A 208 -12.39 -6.36 25.47
CA GLN A 208 -12.33 -4.97 25.93
C GLN A 208 -13.30 -4.09 25.13
N GLU A 209 -13.88 -3.10 25.79
CA GLU A 209 -14.59 -2.00 25.15
C GLU A 209 -13.91 -0.68 25.56
N LYS A 210 -13.66 0.20 24.58
CA LYS A 210 -13.08 1.52 24.83
C LYS A 210 -13.79 2.57 24.00
N GLU A 211 -13.91 3.76 24.57
CA GLU A 211 -14.42 4.93 23.89
C GLU A 211 -13.31 5.69 23.15
N PHE A 212 -13.67 6.25 21.99
CA PHE A 212 -12.79 7.02 21.13
C PHE A 212 -13.53 8.22 20.57
N ASP A 213 -12.83 9.35 20.45
CA ASP A 213 -13.38 10.56 19.83
C ASP A 213 -13.26 10.49 18.31
N SER A 214 -12.22 9.81 17.82
CA SER A 214 -11.92 9.63 16.41
C SER A 214 -11.44 8.22 16.07
N ILE A 215 -11.77 7.77 14.86
CA ILE A 215 -11.26 6.54 14.25
C ILE A 215 -10.55 6.92 12.95
N ILE A 216 -9.29 6.50 12.83
CA ILE A 216 -8.49 6.63 11.61
C ILE A 216 -8.29 5.25 10.99
N LEU A 217 -8.77 5.05 9.77
CA LEU A 217 -8.58 3.84 8.99
C LEU A 217 -7.22 3.91 8.27
N ALA A 218 -6.25 3.15 8.77
CA ALA A 218 -4.94 2.92 8.15
C ALA A 218 -4.92 1.54 7.47
N THR A 219 -5.97 1.28 6.69
CA THR A 219 -6.33 -0.04 6.16
C THR A 219 -5.81 -0.31 4.76
N GLY A 220 -5.06 0.63 4.18
CA GLY A 220 -4.40 0.50 2.90
C GLY A 220 -5.26 0.97 1.74
N TYR A 221 -4.88 0.56 0.54
CA TYR A 221 -5.48 1.01 -0.71
C TYR A 221 -5.72 -0.20 -1.63
N LYS A 222 -6.52 0.02 -2.66
CA LYS A 222 -6.72 -0.91 -3.76
C LYS A 222 -6.51 -0.22 -5.11
N SER A 223 -6.25 -1.00 -6.14
CA SER A 223 -6.23 -0.52 -7.52
C SER A 223 -7.65 -0.13 -7.95
N ASN A 224 -7.76 0.86 -8.84
CA ASN A 224 -9.03 1.26 -9.45
C ASN A 224 -9.18 0.82 -10.91
N VAL A 225 -8.20 0.09 -11.46
CA VAL A 225 -8.19 -0.34 -12.86
C VAL A 225 -9.51 -1.01 -13.29
N PRO A 226 -10.12 -1.93 -12.50
CA PRO A 226 -11.36 -2.61 -12.90
C PRO A 226 -12.55 -1.67 -13.06
N PHE A 227 -12.54 -0.48 -12.45
CA PHE A 227 -13.65 0.45 -12.52
C PHE A 227 -13.71 1.20 -13.86
N TRP A 228 -12.56 1.51 -14.47
CA TRP A 228 -12.49 2.31 -15.69
C TRP A 228 -12.02 1.51 -16.92
N LEU A 229 -11.19 0.48 -16.75
CA LEU A 229 -10.74 -0.35 -17.88
C LEU A 229 -11.79 -1.44 -18.16
N LYS A 230 -12.42 -1.39 -19.32
CA LYS A 230 -13.53 -2.27 -19.69
C LYS A 230 -13.08 -3.45 -20.55
N ASN A 231 -13.83 -4.57 -20.44
CA ASN A 231 -13.73 -5.75 -21.31
C ASN A 231 -12.28 -6.26 -21.49
N CYS A 232 -11.54 -6.33 -20.39
CA CYS A 232 -10.12 -6.65 -20.41
C CYS A 232 -9.78 -7.81 -19.47
N GLU A 233 -9.23 -8.90 -20.01
CA GLU A 233 -8.80 -10.05 -19.21
C GLU A 233 -7.39 -9.89 -18.61
N PHE A 234 -6.70 -8.77 -18.88
CA PHE A 234 -5.30 -8.58 -18.48
C PHE A 234 -5.14 -8.33 -16.96
N PHE A 235 -6.12 -7.68 -16.34
CA PHE A 235 -6.15 -7.42 -14.91
C PHE A 235 -7.12 -8.37 -14.20
N SER A 236 -6.82 -8.75 -12.96
CA SER A 236 -7.75 -9.43 -12.05
C SER A 236 -8.70 -8.43 -11.41
N ASP A 237 -9.71 -8.95 -10.70
CA ASP A 237 -10.73 -8.15 -10.01
C ASP A 237 -10.17 -7.24 -8.91
N ASP A 238 -8.98 -7.55 -8.39
CA ASP A 238 -8.23 -6.68 -7.46
C ASP A 238 -7.43 -5.56 -8.17
N GLY A 239 -7.53 -5.48 -9.51
CA GLY A 239 -6.91 -4.47 -10.34
C GLY A 239 -5.40 -4.62 -10.52
N MET A 240 -4.87 -5.84 -10.33
CA MET A 240 -3.48 -6.21 -10.60
C MET A 240 -3.37 -6.98 -11.92
N PRO A 241 -2.25 -6.91 -12.65
CA PRO A 241 -2.01 -7.79 -13.79
C PRO A 241 -2.04 -9.27 -13.36
N LYS A 242 -2.75 -10.13 -14.12
CA LYS A 242 -2.89 -11.56 -13.78
C LYS A 242 -1.56 -12.32 -13.82
N THR A 243 -0.65 -11.90 -14.70
CA THR A 243 0.70 -12.47 -14.78
C THR A 243 1.62 -11.71 -13.81
N PRO A 244 2.38 -12.41 -12.95
CA PRO A 244 3.29 -11.75 -12.03
C PRO A 244 4.52 -11.15 -12.73
N PHE A 245 5.21 -10.25 -12.03
CA PHE A 245 6.54 -9.80 -12.42
C PHE A 245 7.49 -11.00 -12.63
N PRO A 246 8.34 -11.03 -13.68
CA PRO A 246 8.72 -9.92 -14.57
C PRO A 246 7.93 -9.80 -15.87
N ASN A 247 6.84 -10.56 -16.05
CA ASN A 247 6.15 -10.71 -17.33
C ASN A 247 4.75 -10.08 -17.38
N GLY A 248 4.26 -9.54 -16.26
CA GLY A 248 2.96 -8.88 -16.14
C GLY A 248 2.80 -7.49 -16.75
N TRP A 249 3.75 -7.02 -17.57
CA TRP A 249 3.77 -5.64 -18.08
C TRP A 249 3.11 -5.47 -19.46
N LYS A 250 2.87 -6.58 -20.19
CA LYS A 250 2.32 -6.57 -21.55
C LYS A 250 1.04 -7.38 -21.65
N GLY A 251 -0.04 -6.74 -22.08
CA GLY A 251 -1.31 -7.36 -22.43
C GLY A 251 -1.48 -7.51 -23.94
N GLY A 252 -2.70 -7.89 -24.35
CA GLY A 252 -3.10 -7.91 -25.75
C GLY A 252 -3.46 -6.51 -26.28
N LYS A 253 -3.63 -6.39 -27.60
CA LYS A 253 -4.23 -5.20 -28.25
C LYS A 253 -3.54 -3.87 -27.91
N GLY A 254 -2.22 -3.86 -27.69
CA GLY A 254 -1.49 -2.64 -27.35
C GLY A 254 -1.71 -2.12 -25.92
N LEU A 255 -2.23 -2.95 -25.02
CA LEU A 255 -2.37 -2.65 -23.60
C LEU A 255 -1.10 -3.01 -22.82
N TYR A 256 -0.68 -2.11 -21.93
CA TYR A 256 0.49 -2.30 -21.08
C TYR A 256 0.18 -1.90 -19.63
N ALA A 257 0.94 -2.43 -18.68
CA ALA A 257 0.89 -2.06 -17.26
C ALA A 257 2.26 -1.63 -16.77
N VAL A 258 2.31 -0.52 -16.02
CA VAL A 258 3.52 0.01 -15.40
C VAL A 258 3.21 0.37 -13.95
N GLY A 259 4.04 -0.08 -13.01
CA GLY A 259 3.90 0.28 -11.59
C GLY A 259 3.08 -0.71 -10.73
N PHE A 260 2.80 -1.91 -11.24
CA PHE A 260 2.04 -2.96 -10.55
C PHE A 260 2.94 -4.12 -10.08
N THR A 261 4.25 -3.91 -10.02
CA THR A 261 5.23 -4.99 -9.79
C THR A 261 5.38 -5.43 -8.33
N ARG A 262 4.86 -4.65 -7.37
CA ARG A 262 5.15 -4.78 -5.93
C ARG A 262 6.66 -4.67 -5.57
N ARG A 263 7.50 -4.25 -6.53
CA ARG A 263 8.97 -4.08 -6.35
C ARG A 263 9.38 -2.61 -6.20
N GLY A 264 8.43 -1.70 -6.08
CA GLY A 264 8.68 -0.26 -5.95
C GLY A 264 9.21 0.37 -7.24
N ILE A 265 10.00 1.44 -7.09
CA ILE A 265 10.45 2.28 -8.21
C ILE A 265 11.30 1.48 -9.21
N LEU A 266 12.12 0.54 -8.75
CA LEU A 266 12.95 -0.29 -9.65
C LEU A 266 12.10 -1.19 -10.56
N GLY A 267 11.03 -1.78 -10.02
CA GLY A 267 10.10 -2.58 -10.83
C GLY A 267 9.34 -1.71 -11.82
N THR A 268 8.89 -0.52 -11.39
CA THR A 268 8.23 0.47 -12.24
C THR A 268 9.12 0.90 -13.41
N ALA A 269 10.39 1.20 -13.15
CA ALA A 269 11.36 1.57 -14.18
C ALA A 269 11.62 0.41 -15.16
N SER A 270 11.74 -0.81 -14.65
CA SER A 270 11.89 -2.02 -15.46
C SER A 270 10.73 -2.19 -16.45
N ASP A 271 9.48 -2.05 -15.98
CA ASP A 271 8.31 -2.16 -16.86
C ASP A 271 8.27 -1.02 -17.89
N ALA A 272 8.49 0.23 -17.46
CA ALA A 272 8.48 1.39 -18.36
C ALA A 272 9.49 1.25 -19.52
N ILE A 273 10.71 0.77 -19.23
CA ILE A 273 11.74 0.54 -20.26
C ILE A 273 11.31 -0.57 -21.22
N LYS A 274 10.72 -1.66 -20.73
CA LYS A 274 10.24 -2.76 -21.59
C LYS A 274 9.09 -2.32 -22.49
N VAL A 275 8.13 -1.58 -21.95
CA VAL A 275 7.00 -1.01 -22.72
C VAL A 275 7.50 -0.09 -23.81
N ALA A 276 8.41 0.84 -23.48
CA ALA A 276 8.97 1.78 -24.47
C ALA A 276 9.69 1.05 -25.62
N LYS A 277 10.48 0.03 -25.31
CA LYS A 277 11.16 -0.81 -26.33
C LYS A 277 10.17 -1.57 -27.19
N ASP A 278 9.16 -2.20 -26.59
CA ASP A 278 8.16 -2.97 -27.32
C ASP A 278 7.38 -2.13 -28.33
N ILE A 279 6.98 -0.91 -27.93
CA ILE A 279 6.29 0.04 -28.81
C ILE A 279 7.23 0.50 -29.94
N ALA A 280 8.48 0.83 -29.62
CA ALA A 280 9.46 1.32 -30.59
C ALA A 280 9.86 0.26 -31.63
N ASP A 281 10.13 -0.96 -31.18
CA ASP A 281 10.69 -2.04 -31.99
C ASP A 281 9.60 -2.85 -32.72
N GLY A 282 8.43 -3.03 -32.10
CA GLY A 282 7.40 -3.95 -32.58
C GLY A 282 6.36 -3.34 -33.52
N GLN A 283 6.00 -2.06 -33.35
CA GLN A 283 4.77 -1.52 -33.96
C GLN A 283 4.88 -0.09 -34.53
N TRP A 284 5.70 0.79 -33.94
CA TRP A 284 5.85 2.16 -34.45
C TRP A 284 6.65 2.22 -35.76
N ARG A 285 7.78 1.50 -35.84
CA ARG A 285 8.66 1.50 -37.02
C ARG A 285 8.09 0.77 -38.25
N ARG A 286 7.12 -0.13 -38.07
CA ARG A 286 6.45 -0.86 -39.17
C ARG A 286 5.27 -0.12 -39.79
N THR A 287 4.76 0.94 -39.15
CA THR A 287 3.65 1.75 -39.65
C THR A 287 4.11 3.07 -40.27
N SER A 288 5.43 3.35 -40.22
CA SER A 288 6.08 4.53 -40.80
C SER A 288 6.81 4.24 -42.11
N SER A 289 6.59 3.05 -42.68
CA SER A 289 7.18 2.50 -43.90
C SER A 289 6.06 1.91 -44.75
#